data_AF-F3G281-F1
#
_entry.id   AF-F3G281-F1
#
_cell.length_a   1.000
_cell.length_b   1.000
_cell.length_c   1.000
_cell.angle_alpha   90.00
_cell.angle_beta   90.00
_cell.angle_gamma   90.00
#
_symmetry.space_group_name_H-M   'P 1'
#
loop_
_entity.id
_entity.type
_entity.pdbx_description
1 polymer ?
#
loop_
_entity_poly.entity_id
_entity_poly.type
_entity_poly.pdbx_seq_one_letter_code
_entity_poly.pdbx_strand_id
1 'polypeptide(L)'
;MYTTIEEVRAHIDTIDRDVVALLAKRGKLVNQAAAFKKTTDDVRAPNRVEQVIAKVRAMANETGASPEVVEQVYRAMIAAFINEELKAHAALANA
;
A
#
# COMPACT_ATOMS: atom_id res chain seq x y z
N MET A 1 17.50 -20.08 -13.97
CA MET A 1 18.15 -19.54 -12.75
C MET A 1 19.06 -18.42 -13.20
N TYR A 2 19.03 -17.26 -12.56
CA TYR A 2 19.95 -16.17 -12.89
C TYR A 2 21.38 -16.58 -12.53
N THR A 3 22.33 -16.17 -13.35
CA THR A 3 23.74 -16.58 -13.29
C THR A 3 24.66 -15.46 -12.80
N THR A 4 24.20 -14.20 -12.80
CA THR A 4 24.94 -13.06 -12.26
C THR A 4 24.10 -12.19 -11.33
N ILE A 5 24.76 -11.36 -10.52
CA ILE A 5 24.08 -10.38 -9.65
C ILE A 5 23.42 -9.26 -10.47
N GLU A 6 23.99 -8.92 -11.62
CA GLU A 6 23.43 -7.95 -12.57
C GLU A 6 22.10 -8.45 -13.14
N GLU A 7 22.02 -9.73 -13.51
CA GLU A 7 20.78 -10.34 -13.97
C GLU A 7 19.72 -10.31 -12.87
N VAL A 8 20.07 -10.67 -11.64
CA VAL A 8 19.13 -10.61 -10.50
C VAL A 8 18.60 -9.19 -10.31
N ARG A 9 19.48 -8.18 -10.32
CA ARG A 9 19.10 -6.77 -10.15
C ARG A 9 18.17 -6.28 -11.26
N ALA A 10 18.46 -6.61 -12.52
CA ALA A 10 17.60 -6.21 -13.64
C ALA A 10 16.17 -6.77 -13.52
N HIS A 11 16.02 -7.98 -12.97
CA HIS A 11 14.71 -8.57 -12.71
C HIS A 11 14.02 -7.92 -11.51
N ILE A 12 14.77 -7.54 -10.46
CA ILE A 12 14.23 -6.74 -9.35
C ILE A 12 13.73 -5.38 -9.86
N ASP A 13 14.51 -4.69 -10.70
CA ASP A 13 14.11 -3.39 -11.28
C ASP A 13 12.80 -3.49 -12.08
N THR A 14 12.58 -4.64 -12.73
CA THR A 14 11.32 -4.92 -13.44
C THR A 14 10.17 -5.08 -12.46
N ILE A 15 10.36 -5.84 -11.38
CA ILE A 15 9.36 -6.00 -10.31
C ILE A 15 9.06 -4.64 -9.67
N ASP A 16 10.07 -3.82 -9.40
CA ASP A 16 9.90 -2.50 -8.79
C ASP A 16 9.05 -1.59 -9.68
N ARG A 17 9.24 -1.64 -11.00
CA ARG A 17 8.38 -0.92 -11.96
C ARG A 17 6.92 -1.37 -11.85
N ASP A 18 6.68 -2.67 -11.75
CA ASP A 18 5.34 -3.22 -11.61
C ASP A 18 4.70 -2.83 -10.27
N VAL A 19 5.47 -2.88 -9.18
CA VAL A 19 5.04 -2.43 -7.85
C VAL A 19 4.65 -0.95 -7.88
N VAL A 20 5.46 -0.08 -8.48
CA VAL A 20 5.14 1.35 -8.62
C VAL A 20 3.86 1.56 -9.44
N ALA A 21 3.69 0.82 -10.55
CA ALA A 21 2.47 0.90 -11.36
C ALA A 21 1.22 0.45 -10.58
N LEU A 22 1.35 -0.60 -9.77
CA LEU A 22 0.27 -1.08 -8.89
C LEU A 22 -0.04 -0.10 -7.76
N LEU A 23 0.97 0.52 -7.15
CA LEU A 23 0.80 1.57 -6.16
C LEU A 23 0.05 2.78 -6.73
N ALA A 24 0.38 3.21 -7.94
CA ALA A 24 -0.34 4.29 -8.61
C ALA A 24 -1.82 3.95 -8.84
N LYS A 25 -2.13 2.72 -9.27
CA LYS A 25 -3.51 2.25 -9.42
C LYS A 25 -4.24 2.20 -8.07
N ARG A 26 -3.58 1.68 -7.04
CA ARG A 26 -4.12 1.62 -5.68
C ARG A 26 -4.40 3.02 -5.13
N GLY A 27 -3.48 3.97 -5.33
CA GLY A 27 -3.62 5.36 -4.89
C GLY A 27 -4.84 6.05 -5.50
N LYS A 28 -5.12 5.83 -6.79
CA LYS A 28 -6.35 6.34 -7.43
C LYS A 28 -7.62 5.83 -6.75
N LEU A 29 -7.67 4.56 -6.39
CA LEU A 29 -8.81 3.95 -5.69
C LEU A 29 -8.93 4.48 -4.25
N VAL A 30 -7.81 4.69 -3.58
CA VAL A 30 -7.76 5.28 -2.23
C VAL A 30 -8.30 6.72 -2.28
N ASN A 31 -7.85 7.54 -3.22
CA ASN A 31 -8.35 8.91 -3.42
C ASN A 31 -9.85 8.93 -3.75
N GLN A 32 -10.33 7.98 -4.57
CA GLN A 32 -11.76 7.83 -4.82
C GLN A 32 -12.51 7.43 -3.55
N ALA A 33 -11.95 6.54 -2.73
CA ALA A 33 -12.53 6.15 -1.45
C ALA A 33 -12.59 7.32 -0.46
N ALA A 34 -11.61 8.22 -0.50
CA ALA A 34 -11.55 9.41 0.34
C ALA A 34 -12.75 10.35 0.14
N ALA A 35 -13.33 10.40 -1.07
CA ALA A 35 -14.54 11.18 -1.35
C ALA A 35 -15.77 10.74 -0.52
N PHE A 36 -15.77 9.53 0.01
CA PHE A 36 -16.85 9.02 0.87
C PHE A 36 -16.60 9.28 2.37
N LYS A 37 -15.40 9.73 2.74
CA LYS A 37 -14.97 9.92 4.13
C LYS A 37 -15.24 11.36 4.56
N LYS A 38 -15.91 11.53 5.70
CA LYS A 38 -16.33 12.86 6.20
C LYS A 38 -15.51 13.31 7.40
N THR A 39 -14.93 12.36 8.13
CA THR A 39 -14.18 12.64 9.36
C THR A 39 -12.76 12.07 9.30
N THR A 40 -11.89 12.59 10.17
CA THR A 40 -10.52 12.09 10.33
C THR A 40 -10.48 10.61 10.77
N ASP A 41 -11.47 10.14 11.51
CA ASP A 41 -11.56 8.74 11.93
C ASP A 41 -11.98 7.83 10.76
N ASP A 42 -12.83 8.31 9.86
CA ASP A 42 -13.14 7.61 8.61
C ASP A 42 -11.89 7.48 7.71
N VAL A 43 -11.00 8.48 7.75
CA VAL A 43 -9.70 8.47 7.05
C VAL A 43 -8.78 7.39 7.58
N ARG A 44 -8.65 7.28 8.91
CA ARG A 44 -7.74 6.31 9.55
C ARG A 44 -8.27 4.87 9.50
N ALA A 45 -9.58 4.67 9.63
CA ALA A 45 -10.28 3.39 9.49
C ALA A 45 -9.52 2.16 10.07
N PRO A 46 -9.19 2.14 11.38
CA PRO A 46 -8.29 1.12 11.97
C PRO A 46 -8.78 -0.32 11.76
N ASN A 47 -10.09 -0.56 11.87
CA ASN A 47 -10.67 -1.88 11.59
C ASN A 47 -10.43 -2.33 10.15
N ARG A 48 -10.45 -1.39 9.20
CA ARG A 48 -10.20 -1.70 7.79
C ARG A 48 -8.73 -2.04 7.55
N VAL A 49 -7.82 -1.36 8.24
CA VAL A 49 -6.37 -1.67 8.18
C VAL A 49 -6.14 -3.11 8.59
N GLU A 50 -6.62 -3.54 9.76
CA GLU A 50 -6.41 -4.91 10.25
C GLU A 50 -7.05 -5.97 9.34
N GLN A 51 -8.21 -5.69 8.74
CA GLN A 51 -8.80 -6.59 7.73
C GLN A 51 -7.91 -6.77 6.51
N VAL A 52 -7.28 -5.68 6.02
CA VAL A 52 -6.35 -5.76 4.90
C VAL A 52 -5.10 -6.55 5.29
N ILE A 53 -4.54 -6.29 6.48
CA ILE A 53 -3.37 -7.01 6.98
C ILE A 53 -3.63 -8.51 7.11
N ALA A 54 -4.75 -8.91 7.73
CA ALA A 54 -5.12 -10.32 7.83
C ALA A 54 -5.22 -10.98 6.44
N LYS A 55 -5.83 -10.31 5.47
CA LYS A 55 -5.97 -10.81 4.10
C LYS A 55 -4.62 -11.02 3.42
N VAL A 56 -3.70 -10.05 3.50
CA VAL A 56 -2.42 -10.12 2.79
C VAL A 56 -1.44 -11.08 3.46
N ARG A 57 -1.53 -11.26 4.79
CA ARG A 57 -0.81 -12.34 5.49
C ARG A 57 -1.25 -13.71 5.01
N ALA A 58 -2.55 -13.92 4.80
CA ALA A 58 -3.06 -15.17 4.22
C ALA A 58 -2.51 -15.39 2.79
N MET A 59 -2.55 -14.36 1.94
CA MET A 59 -1.96 -14.43 0.59
C MET A 59 -0.45 -14.72 0.61
N ALA A 60 0.28 -14.16 1.58
CA ALA A 60 1.71 -14.42 1.73
C ALA A 60 1.97 -15.91 1.96
N ASN A 61 1.21 -16.55 2.85
CA ASN A 61 1.30 -17.99 3.10
C ASN A 61 0.98 -18.82 1.84
N GLU A 62 -0.06 -18.44 1.08
CA GLU A 62 -0.48 -19.14 -0.14
C GLU A 62 0.57 -19.06 -1.27
N THR A 63 1.38 -17.98 -1.28
CA THR A 63 2.37 -17.71 -2.33
C THR A 63 3.81 -18.06 -1.93
N GLY A 64 4.02 -18.51 -0.69
CA GLY A 64 5.35 -18.79 -0.13
C GLY A 64 6.16 -17.53 0.22
N ALA A 65 5.53 -16.35 0.25
CA ALA A 65 6.15 -15.13 0.74
C ALA A 65 6.16 -15.09 2.28
N SER A 66 7.12 -14.38 2.88
CA SER A 66 7.13 -14.16 4.35
C SER A 66 5.93 -13.29 4.76
N PRO A 67 5.04 -13.78 5.63
CA PRO A 67 3.92 -12.99 6.16
C PRO A 67 4.40 -11.73 6.90
N GLU A 68 5.54 -11.81 7.58
CA GLU A 68 6.14 -10.71 8.33
C GLU A 68 6.60 -9.58 7.40
N VAL A 69 7.25 -9.93 6.29
CA VAL A 69 7.67 -8.95 5.28
C VAL A 69 6.46 -8.31 4.62
N VAL A 70 5.48 -9.12 4.20
CA VAL A 70 4.25 -8.61 3.56
C VAL A 70 3.49 -7.67 4.47
N GLU A 71 3.32 -8.03 5.75
CA GLU A 71 2.65 -7.17 6.72
C GLU A 71 3.35 -5.82 6.88
N GLN A 72 4.68 -5.81 7.06
CA GLN A 72 5.44 -4.57 7.24
C GLN A 72 5.29 -3.63 6.04
N VAL A 73 5.41 -4.17 4.83
CA VAL A 73 5.23 -3.41 3.58
C VAL A 73 3.81 -2.84 3.49
N TYR A 74 2.79 -3.65 3.77
CA TYR A 74 1.41 -3.19 3.70
C TYR A 74 1.06 -2.15 4.76
N ARG A 75 1.55 -2.29 5.99
CA ARG A 75 1.34 -1.28 7.05
C ARG A 75 1.98 0.05 6.66
N ALA A 76 3.22 0.03 6.19
CA ALA A 76 3.92 1.24 5.73
C ALA A 76 3.19 1.91 4.55
N MET A 77 2.79 1.12 3.55
CA MET A 77 2.02 1.61 2.40
C MET A 77 0.70 2.25 2.83
N ILE A 78 -0.08 1.59 3.69
CA ILE A 78 -1.36 2.11 4.18
C ILE A 78 -1.15 3.41 4.95
N ALA A 79 -0.16 3.46 5.85
CA ALA A 79 0.16 4.68 6.60
C ALA A 79 0.53 5.84 5.68
N ALA A 80 1.31 5.59 4.62
CA ALA A 80 1.67 6.61 3.64
C ALA A 80 0.43 7.20 2.95
N PHE A 81 -0.50 6.37 2.51
CA PHE A 81 -1.76 6.82 1.91
C PHE A 81 -2.64 7.62 2.88
N ILE A 82 -2.80 7.15 4.13
CA ILE A 82 -3.55 7.89 5.16
C ILE A 82 -2.92 9.27 5.38
N ASN A 83 -1.58 9.35 5.45
CA ASN A 83 -0.89 10.63 5.63
C ASN A 83 -1.07 11.57 4.43
N GLU A 84 -1.09 11.05 3.21
CA GLU A 84 -1.38 11.82 2.00
C GLU A 84 -2.83 12.36 2.03
N GLU A 85 -3.80 11.52 2.36
CA GLU A 85 -5.21 11.90 2.53
C GLU A 85 -5.37 13.01 3.58
N LEU A 86 -4.78 12.84 4.78
CA LEU A 86 -4.88 13.82 5.86
C LEU A 86 -4.33 15.20 5.45
N LYS A 87 -3.23 15.23 4.68
CA LYS A 87 -2.68 16.48 4.14
C LYS A 87 -3.64 17.14 3.14
N ALA A 88 -4.25 16.35 2.25
CA ALA A 88 -5.22 16.86 1.29
C ALA A 88 -6.48 17.44 1.98
N HIS A 89 -7.00 16.75 2.99
CA HIS A 89 -8.14 17.23 3.78
C HIS A 89 -7.81 18.51 4.57
N ALA A 90 -6.62 18.61 5.16
CA ALA A 90 -6.19 19.81 5.87
C ALA A 90 -6.04 21.03 4.94
N ALA A 91 -5.59 20.83 3.69
CA ALA A 91 -5.49 21.90 2.71
C ALA A 91 -6.87 22.44 2.28
N LEU A 92 -7.88 21.57 2.17
CA LEU A 92 -9.25 21.94 1.85
C LEU A 92 -9.98 22.66 3.00
N ALA A 93 -9.64 22.36 4.26
CA ALA A 93 -10.23 23.01 5.43
C ALA A 93 -9.68 24.42 5.70
N ASN A 94 -8.52 24.75 5.12
CA ASN A 94 -7.82 26.04 5.29
C ASN A 94 -7.94 26.97 4.07
N ALA A 95 -8.69 26.56 3.03
CA ALA A 95 -8.96 27.33 1.81
C ALA A 95 -10.37 27.93 1.85
#